data_AF-A0A2V3W0W9-F1
#
_entry.id   AF-A0A2V3W0W9-F1
#
_cell.length_a   1.000
_cell.length_b   1.000
_cell.length_c   1.000
_cell.angle_alpha   90.00
_cell.angle_beta   90.00
_cell.angle_gamma   90.00
#
_symmetry.space_group_name_H-M   'P 1'
#
loop_
_entity.id
_entity.type
_entity.pdbx_description
1 polymer ?
#
loop_
_entity_poly.entity_id
_entity_poly.type
_entity_poly.pdbx_seq_one_letter_code
_entity_poly.pdbx_strand_id
1 'polypeptide(L)' 'MNRTDDETQSKNPDIQDQVIKEKLLDAELPGFQAEFNPLEAERLGAFKEDALSEQDALDSSIDHAAEDEQ' A
#
# COMPACT_ATOMS: atom_id res chain seq x y z
N MET A 1 11.59 8.31 -22.74
CA MET A 1 11.45 9.24 -21.61
C MET A 1 11.69 8.42 -20.35
N ASN A 2 12.93 8.43 -19.85
CA ASN A 2 13.32 7.62 -18.69
C ASN A 2 12.85 8.36 -17.44
N ARG A 3 11.86 7.83 -16.73
CA ARG A 3 11.50 8.31 -15.39
C ARG A 3 12.68 8.01 -14.46
N THR A 4 13.24 9.07 -13.89
CA THR A 4 14.23 9.02 -12.82
C THR A 4 13.48 8.88 -11.49
N ASP A 5 12.95 7.68 -11.21
CA ASP A 5 12.22 7.41 -9.97
C ASP A 5 13.16 7.09 -8.77
N ASP A 6 14.48 7.16 -8.97
CA ASP A 6 15.49 6.73 -7.97
C ASP A 6 16.16 7.90 -7.20
N GLU A 7 16.07 9.15 -7.68
CA GLU A 7 16.80 10.28 -7.08
C GLU A 7 16.13 10.93 -5.86
N THR A 8 14.88 10.57 -5.52
CA THR A 8 14.19 11.12 -4.34
C THR A 8 14.49 10.37 -3.04
N GLN A 9 15.34 9.34 -3.05
CA GLN A 9 15.86 8.73 -1.83
C GLN A 9 16.95 9.59 -1.19
N SER A 10 16.71 10.90 -1.11
CA SER A 10 17.46 11.79 -0.24
C SER A 10 17.20 11.35 1.20
N LYS A 11 18.25 11.02 1.96
CA LYS A 11 18.19 10.61 3.37
C LYS A 11 17.59 11.68 4.31
N ASN A 12 17.27 12.87 3.80
CA ASN A 12 16.64 13.93 4.55
C ASN A 12 15.13 13.73 4.60
N PRO A 13 14.54 13.56 5.80
CA PRO A 13 13.10 13.34 5.94
C PRO A 13 12.27 14.51 5.37
N ASP A 14 12.76 15.75 5.53
CA ASP A 14 12.08 16.97 5.05
C ASP A 14 11.86 16.97 3.53
N ILE A 15 12.85 16.49 2.77
CA ILE A 15 12.78 16.38 1.31
C ILE A 15 11.80 15.27 0.92
N GLN A 16 11.79 14.14 1.64
CA GLN A 16 10.85 13.06 1.38
C GLN A 16 9.40 13.49 1.65
N ASP A 17 9.16 14.25 2.72
CA ASP A 17 7.82 14.78 3.02
C ASP A 17 7.34 15.76 1.94
N GLN A 18 8.24 16.53 1.33
CA GLN A 18 7.88 17.37 0.17
C GLN A 18 7.55 16.54 -1.07
N VAL A 19 8.38 15.55 -1.40
CA VAL A 19 8.15 14.67 -2.55
C VAL A 19 6.83 13.90 -2.42
N ILE A 20 6.53 13.37 -1.24
CA ILE A 20 5.26 12.68 -0.97
C ILE A 20 4.07 13.63 -1.20
N LYS A 21 4.16 14.89 -0.74
CA LYS A 21 3.09 15.88 -0.95
C LYS A 21 2.89 16.24 -2.42
N GLU A 22 3.96 16.41 -3.19
CA GLU A 22 3.86 16.67 -4.63
C GLU A 22 3.19 15.49 -5.35
N LYS A 23 3.63 14.26 -5.06
CA LYS A 23 3.00 13.05 -5.61
C LYS A 23 1.53 12.91 -5.23
N LEU A 24 1.12 13.31 -4.02
CA LEU A 24 -0.28 13.32 -3.60
C LEU A 24 -1.12 14.32 -4.40
N LEU A 25 -0.58 15.52 -4.66
CA LEU A 25 -1.26 16.52 -5.50
C LEU A 25 -1.44 16.00 -6.92
N ASP A 26 -0.43 15.32 -7.46
CA ASP A 26 -0.55 14.70 -8.78
C ASP A 26 -1.60 13.57 -8.78
N ALA A 27 -1.75 12.81 -7.69
CA ALA A 27 -2.78 11.78 -7.55
C ALA A 27 -4.22 12.33 -7.57
N GLU A 28 -4.41 13.62 -7.27
CA GLU A 28 -5.71 14.28 -7.42
C GLU A 28 -6.05 14.57 -8.89
N LEU A 29 -5.07 14.49 -9.81
CA LEU A 29 -5.30 14.67 -11.24
C LEU A 29 -5.96 13.42 -11.84
N PRO A 30 -7.16 13.54 -12.45
CA PRO A 30 -7.81 12.40 -13.08
C PRO A 30 -6.95 11.76 -14.16
N GLY A 31 -6.72 10.45 -14.05
CA GLY A 31 -5.92 9.69 -15.02
C GLY A 31 -4.41 9.69 -14.74
N PHE A 32 -3.95 10.37 -13.69
CA PHE A 32 -2.60 10.20 -13.16
C PHE A 32 -2.60 9.19 -12.01
N GLN A 33 -1.64 8.25 -12.04
CA GLN A 33 -1.45 7.29 -10.96
C GLN A 33 -0.08 7.57 -10.32
N ALA A 34 -0.10 8.11 -9.11
CA ALA A 34 1.10 8.34 -8.33
C ALA A 34 1.64 7.02 -7.74
N GLU A 35 2.95 6.80 -7.88
CA GLU A 35 3.65 5.64 -7.34
C GLU A 35 4.37 6.00 -6.04
N PHE A 36 4.12 5.22 -4.99
CA PHE A 36 4.71 5.39 -3.66
C PHE A 36 5.50 4.13 -3.27
N ASN A 37 6.69 4.32 -2.72
CA ASN A 37 7.47 3.22 -2.17
C ASN A 37 6.84 2.67 -0.88
N PRO A 38 7.17 1.45 -0.44
CA PRO A 38 6.60 0.86 0.79
C PRO A 38 6.72 1.76 2.02
N LEU A 39 7.86 2.44 2.19
CA LEU A 39 8.06 3.39 3.30
C LEU A 39 7.14 4.62 3.18
N GLU A 40 6.96 5.15 1.97
CA GLU A 40 6.07 6.30 1.74
C GLU A 40 4.60 5.90 1.97
N ALA A 41 4.20 4.74 1.46
CA ALA A 41 2.87 4.17 1.61
C ALA A 41 2.53 3.87 3.09
N GLU A 42 3.48 3.39 3.89
CA GLU A 42 3.30 3.21 5.34
C GLU A 42 3.06 4.56 6.05
N ARG A 43 3.85 5.59 5.73
CA ARG A 43 3.66 6.95 6.28
C ARG A 43 2.32 7.57 5.88
N LEU A 44 1.81 7.22 4.70
CA LEU A 44 0.49 7.64 4.20
C LEU A 44 -0.68 6.82 4.77
N GLY A 45 -0.41 5.74 5.51
CA GLY A 45 -1.46 4.82 5.96
C GLY A 45 -2.15 4.09 4.81
N ALA A 46 -1.49 3.96 3.65
CA ALA A 46 -2.03 3.26 2.49
C ALA A 46 -2.15 1.75 2.74
N PHE A 47 -1.32 1.20 3.63
CA PHE A 47 -1.53 -0.13 4.17
C PHE A 47 -2.65 -0.06 5.20
N LYS A 48 -3.87 -0.38 4.77
CA LYS A 48 -4.95 -0.71 5.70
C LYS A 48 -4.54 -2.00 6.41
N GLU A 49 -4.58 -2.02 7.74
CA GLU A 49 -4.44 -3.24 8.56
C GLU A 49 -5.68 -4.16 8.38
N ASP A 50 -6.04 -4.43 7.13
CA ASP A 50 -7.11 -5.34 6.73
C ASP A 50 -6.56 -6.75 6.50
N ALA A 51 -5.39 -7.04 7.08
CA ALA A 51 -4.89 -8.40 7.13
C ALA A 51 -5.98 -9.25 7.79
N LEU A 52 -6.46 -10.25 7.06
CA LEU A 52 -7.49 -11.17 7.52
C LEU A 52 -7.04 -11.73 8.88
N SER A 53 -7.88 -11.62 9.91
CA SER A 53 -7.57 -12.27 11.19
C SER A 53 -7.44 -13.77 10.98
N GLU A 54 -6.60 -14.46 11.76
CA GLU A 54 -6.45 -15.93 11.66
C GLU A 54 -7.82 -16.64 11.70
N GLN A 55 -8.71 -16.15 12.56
CA GLN A 55 -10.07 -16.68 12.69
C GLN A 55 -10.92 -16.45 11.43
N ASP A 56 -10.85 -15.27 10.81
CA ASP A 56 -11.57 -14.95 9.56
C ASP A 56 -11.01 -15.73 8.35
N ALA A 57 -9.71 -16.03 8.37
CA ALA A 57 -9.04 -16.88 7.37
C ALA A 57 -9.49 -18.34 7.47
N LEU A 58 -9.62 -18.86 8.69
CA LEU A 58 -10.15 -20.21 8.94
C LEU A 58 -11.63 -20.30 8.60
N ASP A 59 -12.44 -19.28 8.94
CA ASP A 59 -13.88 -19.26 8.64
C ASP A 59 -14.16 -19.19 7.12
N SER A 60 -13.30 -18.51 6.36
CA SER A 60 -13.34 -18.50 4.89
C SER A 60 -12.87 -19.80 4.22
N SER A 61 -12.31 -20.75 4.98
CA SER A 61 -11.81 -22.00 4.43
C SER A 61 -12.97 -22.96 4.13
N ILE A 62 -13.37 -22.98 2.86
CA ILE A 62 -14.46 -23.81 2.31
C ILE A 62 -14.28 -25.31 2.61
N ASP A 63 -13.05 -25.79 2.75
CA ASP A 63 -12.75 -27.20 3.05
C ASP A 63 -13.19 -27.66 4.45
N HIS A 64 -13.54 -26.77 5.39
CA HIS A 64 -14.00 -27.21 6.71
C HIS A 64 -15.47 -27.70 6.71
N ALA A 65 -16.26 -27.40 5.68
CA ALA A 65 -17.68 -27.75 5.64
C ALA A 65 -17.97 -29.21 5.21
N ALA A 66 -16.94 -30.05 4.99
CA ALA A 66 -17.11 -31.39 4.39
C ALA A 66 -16.53 -32.55 5.23
N GLU A 67 -16.40 -32.41 6.55
CA GLU A 67 -16.07 -33.54 7.45
C GLU A 67 -17.09 -33.78 8.58
N ASP A 68 -18.37 -33.43 8.36
CA ASP A 68 -19.48 -33.83 9.24
C ASP A 68 -20.36 -34.88 8.53
N GLU A 69 -19.76 -36.01 8.14
CA GLU A 69 -20.48 -37.23 7.76
C GLU A 69 -19.74 -38.49 8.28
N GLN A 70 -19.78 -38.73 9.59
CA GLN A 70 -19.73 -40.08 10.21
C GLN A 70 -20.42 -40.08 11.59
#